data_AF-A0A0N5BBZ6-F1
#
_entry.id   AF-A0A0N5BBZ6-F1
#
_cell.length_a   1.000
_cell.length_b   1.000
_cell.length_c   1.000
_cell.angle_alpha   90.00
_cell.angle_beta   90.00
_cell.angle_gamma   90.00
#
_symmetry.space_group_name_H-M   'P 1'
#
loop_
_entity.id
_entity.type
_entity.pdbx_description
1 polymer ?
#
loop_
_entity_poly.entity_id
_entity_poly.type
_entity_poly.pdbx_seq_one_letter_code
_entity_poly.pdbx_strand_id
1 'polypeptide(L)'
;MKTELMCLDEVKIKSLDGTKIKQVQQFTYLGAQVSFSNQEYKEVLVRKKKMWSVYHFYKNEWKKLKDKDKRRLTVQILFSIATYGAQAWQLLKNTPKQLQGTINHI
;
A
#
# COMPACT_ATOMS: atom_id res chain seq x y z
N MET A 1 -16.82 2.22 -17.75
CA MET A 1 -16.27 1.64 -16.50
C MET A 1 -15.80 0.23 -16.85
N LYS A 2 -14.55 -0.16 -16.54
CA LYS A 2 -14.03 -1.50 -16.88
C LYS A 2 -14.20 -2.40 -15.66
N THR A 3 -15.20 -3.29 -15.69
CA THR A 3 -15.45 -4.25 -14.61
C THR A 3 -14.45 -5.39 -14.70
N GLU A 4 -13.81 -5.72 -13.59
CA GLU A 4 -12.84 -6.81 -13.46
C GLU A 4 -13.28 -7.75 -12.33
N LEU A 5 -13.01 -9.04 -12.49
CA LEU A 5 -13.35 -10.09 -11.53
C LEU A 5 -12.08 -10.70 -10.95
N MET A 6 -12.02 -10.91 -9.64
CA MET A 6 -10.97 -11.69 -9.01
C MET A 6 -11.58 -12.97 -8.42
N CYS A 7 -11.21 -14.13 -8.97
CA CYS A 7 -11.68 -15.46 -8.56
C CYS A 7 -10.53 -16.47 -8.67
N LEU A 8 -10.54 -17.51 -7.82
CA LEU A 8 -9.53 -18.57 -7.81
C LEU A 8 -9.67 -19.50 -9.02
N ASP A 9 -10.91 -19.84 -9.37
CA ASP A 9 -11.22 -20.72 -10.49
C ASP A 9 -11.37 -19.93 -11.80
N GLU A 10 -11.09 -20.57 -12.94
CA GLU A 10 -11.40 -19.97 -14.24
C GLU A 10 -12.91 -19.96 -14.48
N VAL A 11 -13.52 -18.78 -14.35
CA VAL A 11 -14.96 -18.60 -14.55
C VAL A 11 -15.23 -17.67 -15.73
N LYS A 12 -16.02 -18.14 -16.69
CA LYS A 12 -16.46 -17.34 -17.84
C LYS A 12 -17.70 -16.53 -17.45
N ILE A 13 -17.49 -15.32 -16.94
CA ILE A 13 -18.57 -14.37 -16.59
C ILE A 13 -18.75 -13.33 -17.69
N LYS A 14 -20.01 -12.99 -17.99
CA LYS A 14 -20.41 -11.91 -18.90
C LYS A 14 -21.27 -10.89 -18.16
N SER A 15 -21.17 -9.63 -18.55
CA SER A 15 -22.12 -8.58 -18.17
C SER A 15 -23.51 -8.85 -18.77
N LEU A 16 -24.54 -8.17 -18.28
CA LEU A 16 -25.89 -8.15 -18.85
C LEU A 16 -25.87 -7.77 -20.35
N ASP A 17 -24.96 -6.87 -20.73
CA ASP A 17 -24.76 -6.43 -22.12
C ASP A 17 -23.92 -7.41 -22.96
N GLY A 18 -23.66 -8.62 -22.46
CA GLY A 18 -22.86 -9.65 -23.15
C GLY A 18 -21.34 -9.42 -23.16
N THR A 19 -20.87 -8.30 -22.61
CA THR A 19 -19.42 -7.99 -22.53
C THR A 19 -18.71 -8.97 -21.60
N LYS A 20 -17.60 -9.57 -22.06
CA LYS A 20 -16.79 -10.48 -21.24
C LYS A 20 -16.12 -9.72 -20.10
N ILE A 21 -16.29 -10.20 -18.86
CA ILE A 21 -15.62 -9.63 -17.69
C ILE A 21 -14.21 -10.21 -17.61
N LYS A 22 -13.22 -9.34 -17.46
CA LYS A 22 -11.81 -9.75 -17.37
C LYS A 22 -11.54 -10.33 -15.98
N GLN A 23 -11.01 -11.55 -15.92
CA GLN A 23 -10.47 -12.12 -14.69
C GLN A 23 -9.07 -11.54 -14.41
N VAL A 24 -8.83 -11.11 -13.18
CA VAL A 24 -7.57 -10.52 -12.72
C VAL A 24 -7.06 -11.25 -11.47
N GLN A 25 -5.74 -11.33 -11.35
CA GLN A 25 -5.05 -11.94 -10.22
C GLN A 25 -4.74 -10.93 -9.10
N GLN A 26 -4.86 -9.64 -9.41
CA GLN A 26 -4.65 -8.53 -8.49
C GLN A 26 -5.52 -7.34 -8.87
N PHE A 27 -5.99 -6.59 -7.87
CA PHE A 27 -6.66 -5.31 -8.08
C PHE A 27 -6.39 -4.35 -6.93
N THR A 28 -6.67 -3.06 -7.15
CA THR A 28 -6.58 -2.05 -6.10
C THR A 28 -7.96 -1.80 -5.51
N TYR A 29 -8.11 -2.04 -4.21
CA TYR A 29 -9.34 -1.78 -3.46
C TYR A 29 -9.07 -0.79 -2.34
N LEU A 30 -9.78 0.34 -2.32
CA LEU A 30 -9.62 1.40 -1.31
C LEU A 30 -8.14 1.80 -1.07
N GLY A 31 -7.35 1.79 -2.15
CA GLY A 31 -5.93 2.12 -2.14
C GLY A 31 -5.00 1.02 -1.63
N ALA A 32 -5.50 -0.16 -1.24
CA ALA A 32 -4.74 -1.37 -0.93
C ALA A 32 -4.67 -2.31 -2.13
N GLN A 33 -3.57 -3.02 -2.29
CA GLN A 33 -3.38 -4.04 -3.31
C GLN A 33 -3.88 -5.38 -2.79
N VAL A 34 -4.89 -5.93 -3.44
CA VAL A 34 -5.42 -7.28 -3.18
C VAL A 34 -4.83 -8.21 -4.22
N SER A 35 -4.32 -9.37 -3.79
CA SER A 35 -3.62 -10.32 -4.66
C SER A 35 -3.71 -11.73 -4.07
N PHE A 36 -3.91 -12.76 -4.90
CA PHE A 36 -3.98 -14.14 -4.40
C PHE A 36 -2.63 -14.64 -3.87
N SER A 37 -1.51 -14.13 -4.41
CA SER A 37 -0.16 -14.53 -4.02
C SER A 37 0.63 -13.36 -3.43
N ASN A 38 1.38 -13.64 -2.36
CA ASN A 38 2.30 -12.69 -1.70
C ASN A 38 1.68 -11.32 -1.39
N GLN A 39 0.38 -11.29 -1.03
CA GLN A 39 -0.36 -10.05 -0.80
C GLN A 39 0.34 -9.14 0.20
N GLU A 40 0.77 -9.71 1.32
CA GLU A 40 1.34 -8.97 2.44
C GLU A 40 2.64 -8.26 2.03
N TYR A 41 3.56 -8.98 1.36
CA TYR A 41 4.81 -8.41 0.89
C TYR A 41 4.57 -7.33 -0.18
N LYS A 42 3.69 -7.60 -1.14
CA LYS A 42 3.33 -6.63 -2.18
C LYS A 42 2.73 -5.36 -1.59
N GLU A 43 1.85 -5.50 -0.60
CA GLU A 43 1.24 -4.37 0.08
C GLU A 43 2.29 -3.53 0.84
N VAL A 44 3.22 -4.17 1.55
CA VAL A 44 4.32 -3.47 2.24
C VAL A 44 5.18 -2.67 1.27
N LEU A 45 5.51 -3.25 0.12
CA LEU A 45 6.26 -2.55 -0.93
C LEU A 45 5.49 -1.34 -1.48
N VAL A 46 4.19 -1.50 -1.74
CA VAL A 46 3.33 -0.39 -2.19
C VAL A 46 3.29 0.72 -1.15
N ARG A 47 3.12 0.39 0.14
CA ARG A 47 3.09 1.36 1.23
C ARG A 47 4.43 2.08 1.40
N LYS A 48 5.53 1.35 1.36
CA LYS A 48 6.88 1.92 1.39
C LYS A 48 7.10 2.87 0.21
N LYS A 49 6.70 2.49 -1.01
CA LYS A 49 6.80 3.34 -2.20
C LYS A 49 5.96 4.62 -2.05
N LYS A 50 4.72 4.52 -1.59
CA LYS A 50 3.84 5.68 -1.35
C LYS A 50 4.42 6.63 -0.30
N MET A 51 4.91 6.08 0.83
CA MET A 51 5.55 6.87 1.88
C MET A 51 6.76 7.64 1.34
N TRP A 52 7.67 6.98 0.62
CA TRP A 52 8.84 7.63 0.02
C TRP A 52 8.46 8.69 -1.00
N SER A 53 7.42 8.44 -1.81
CA SER A 53 6.91 9.43 -2.76
C SER A 53 6.49 10.72 -2.06
N VAL A 54 5.77 10.62 -0.94
CA VAL A 54 5.33 11.79 -0.16
C VAL A 54 6.50 12.49 0.51
N TYR A 55 7.43 11.74 1.10
CA TYR A 55 8.65 12.32 1.68
C TYR A 55 9.45 13.11 0.64
N HIS A 56 9.66 12.54 -0.55
CA HIS A 56 10.41 13.21 -1.61
C HIS A 56 9.68 14.43 -2.17
N PHE A 57 8.34 14.38 -2.26
CA PHE A 57 7.54 15.52 -2.66
C PHE A 57 7.73 16.71 -1.70
N TYR A 58 7.80 16.46 -0.40
CA TYR A 58 8.01 17.50 0.63
C TYR A 58 9.46 17.65 1.10
N LYS A 59 10.44 17.10 0.37
CA LYS A 59 11.84 17.02 0.82
C LYS A 59 12.43 18.37 1.23
N ASN A 60 12.12 19.42 0.47
CA ASN A 60 12.64 20.76 0.72
C ASN A 60 12.03 21.39 1.98
N GLU A 61 10.75 21.11 2.27
CA GLU A 61 10.11 21.57 3.50
C GLU A 61 10.62 20.79 4.71
N TRP A 62 10.81 19.47 4.57
CA TRP A 62 11.37 18.64 5.63
C TRP A 62 12.76 19.11 6.09
N LYS A 63 13.60 19.56 5.15
CA LYS A 63 14.94 20.08 5.45
C LYS A 63 14.93 21.34 6.31
N LYS A 64 13.89 22.19 6.20
CA LYS A 64 13.76 23.45 6.95
C LYS A 64 13.27 23.24 8.38
N LEU A 65 12.71 22.07 8.68
CA LEU A 65 12.13 21.78 9.99
C LEU A 65 13.19 21.49 11.05
N LYS A 66 12.86 21.81 12.30
CA LYS A 66 13.60 21.34 13.48
C LYS A 66 13.32 19.86 13.71
N ASP A 67 14.26 19.16 14.34
CA ASP A 67 14.17 17.69 14.48
C ASP A 67 12.94 17.23 15.27
N LYS A 68 12.47 18.02 16.24
CA LYS A 68 11.21 17.75 16.96
C LYS A 68 10.01 17.73 16.01
N ASP A 69 9.93 18.70 15.11
CA ASP A 69 8.82 18.82 14.15
C ASP A 69 8.94 17.76 13.04
N LYS A 70 10.16 17.45 12.58
CA LYS A 70 10.40 16.34 11.65
C LYS A 70 9.87 15.02 12.22
N ARG A 71 10.25 14.67 13.45
CA ARG A 71 9.78 13.44 14.11
C ARG A 71 8.26 13.42 14.22
N ARG A 72 7.65 14.52 14.65
CA ARG A 72 6.19 14.63 14.78
C ARG A 72 5.49 14.43 13.44
N LEU A 73 5.92 15.11 12.38
CA LEU A 73 5.30 15.01 11.06
C LEU A 73 5.57 13.66 10.39
N THR A 74 6.75 13.08 10.60
CA THR A 74 7.04 11.71 10.15
C THR A 74 6.04 10.72 10.78
N VAL A 75 5.76 10.83 12.08
CA VAL A 75 4.76 9.98 12.75
C VAL A 75 3.34 10.26 12.23
N GLN A 76 2.95 11.53 12.08
CA GLN A 76 1.57 11.86 11.68
C GLN A 76 1.27 11.54 10.21
N ILE A 77 2.23 11.75 9.31
CA ILE A 77 2.02 11.68 7.86
C ILE A 77 2.62 10.41 7.28
N LEU A 78 3.93 10.18 7.49
CA LEU A 78 4.63 9.09 6.82
C LEU A 78 4.27 7.74 7.45
N PHE A 79 4.16 7.68 8.78
CA PHE A 79 3.77 6.48 9.49
C PHE A 79 2.33 6.08 9.17
N SER A 80 1.40 7.03 9.07
CA SER A 80 0.00 6.73 8.71
C SER A 80 -0.13 6.19 7.27
N ILE A 81 0.65 6.71 6.32
CA ILE A 81 0.71 6.17 4.96
C ILE A 81 1.31 4.76 4.95
N ALA A 82 2.39 4.58 5.71
CA ALA A 82 3.05 3.29 5.83
C ALA A 82 2.12 2.25 6.44
N THR A 83 1.41 2.55 7.54
CA THR A 83 0.58 1.58 8.28
C THR A 83 -0.86 1.47 7.80
N TYR A 84 -1.26 2.21 6.77
CA TYR A 84 -2.59 2.07 6.21
C TYR A 84 -2.81 0.64 5.69
N GLY A 85 -3.76 -0.09 6.31
CA GLY A 85 -4.03 -1.50 6.02
C GLY A 85 -3.29 -2.50 6.92
N ALA A 86 -2.57 -2.04 7.95
CA ALA A 86 -1.75 -2.88 8.84
C ALA A 86 -2.53 -3.92 9.68
N GLN A 87 -3.87 -3.90 9.71
CA GLN A 87 -4.66 -5.03 10.24
C GLN A 87 -4.34 -6.33 9.49
N ALA A 88 -3.95 -6.27 8.21
CA ALA A 88 -3.46 -7.42 7.46
C ALA A 88 -2.02 -7.85 7.85
N TRP A 89 -1.26 -7.02 8.57
CA TRP A 89 0.15 -7.26 8.88
C TRP A 89 0.38 -7.94 10.23
N GLN A 90 -0.63 -7.98 11.10
CA GLN A 90 -0.55 -8.68 12.40
C GLN A 90 -0.29 -10.19 12.25
N LEU A 91 -0.47 -10.75 11.05
CA LEU A 91 -0.16 -12.15 10.75
C LEU A 91 1.33 -12.43 10.51
N LEU A 92 2.18 -11.39 10.35
CA LEU A 92 3.61 -11.55 10.06
C LEU A 92 4.52 -10.92 11.12
N LYS A 93 5.25 -11.77 11.86
CA LYS A 93 6.17 -11.35 12.94
C LYS A 93 7.35 -10.46 12.50
N ASN A 94 7.70 -10.41 11.20
CA ASN A 94 8.93 -9.77 10.70
C ASN A 94 8.71 -8.47 9.91
N THR A 95 7.51 -8.23 9.39
CA THR A 95 7.16 -7.07 8.56
C THR A 95 7.24 -5.73 9.30
N PRO A 96 6.78 -5.61 10.56
CA PRO A 96 6.88 -4.36 11.32
C PRO A 96 8.32 -3.86 11.47
N LYS A 97 9.31 -4.77 11.58
CA LYS A 97 10.73 -4.42 11.72
C LYS A 97 11.30 -3.75 10.46
N GLN A 98 10.90 -4.19 9.27
CA GLN A 98 11.40 -3.61 8.01
C GLN A 98 10.89 -2.18 7.79
N LEU A 99 9.64 -1.92 8.16
CA LEU A 99 9.05 -0.59 8.11
C LEU A 99 9.70 0.34 9.12
N GLN A 100 9.87 -0.14 10.36
CA GLN A 100 10.56 0.64 11.40
C GLN A 100 11.98 1.03 10.97
N GLY A 101 12.75 0.11 10.39
CA GLY A 101 14.08 0.41 9.84
C GLY A 101 14.02 1.49 8.77
N THR A 102 13.04 1.42 7.86
CA THR A 102 12.87 2.42 6.79
C THR A 102 12.56 3.81 7.36
N ILE A 103 11.73 3.90 8.41
CA ILE A 103 11.35 5.16 9.06
C ILE A 103 12.53 5.79 9.81
N ASN A 104 13.41 4.98 10.40
CA ASN A 104 14.60 5.48 11.10
C ASN A 104 15.62 6.17 10.17
N HIS A 105 15.52 5.99 8.85
CA HIS A 105 16.39 6.62 7.85
C HIS A 105 15.85 7.97 7.31
N ILE A 106 14.69 8.42 7.79
CA ILE A 106 14.02 9.67 7.39
C ILE A 106 14.43 10.82 8.32
#